data_AF-A0A5J4DUX1-F1
#
_entry.id   AF-A0A5J4DUX1-F1
#
_cell.length_a   1.000
_cell.length_b   1.000
_cell.length_c   1.000
_cell.angle_alpha   90.00
_cell.angle_beta   90.00
_cell.angle_gamma   90.00
#
_symmetry.space_group_name_H-M   'P 1'
#
loop_
_entity.id
_entity.type
_entity.pdbx_description
1 polymer ?
#
loop_
_entity_poly.entity_id
_entity_poly.type
_entity_poly.pdbx_seq_one_letter_code
_entity_poly.pdbx_strand_id
1 'polypeptide(L)'
;MGVLVIVIVSPWVSFVLPTDLVVCISFQVSKNRNLVTKQPTPQPSFSYYSRVAFFEQFMSQLDTIIVGAERRTTMPKTYIWLPRVLFESILIVMSIMLALALDEWRDNKQKQELVVRSMESFAKEIQRNKSLLEDVNPFHHGLTRMLQSRAGGKGYKSATEFRNIVRGFRPAVLINSAWETAVATGALGQMEYDMVSALSLTYSFQQRFNDLTSATNNVLSTQARASDNDMNQRAYEAARYVSDVTAAEDELLDVYQQALELIQPPETEK
;
A
#
# COMPACT_ATOMS: atom_id res chain seq x y z
N MET A 1 6.27 -30.11 -32.55
CA MET A 1 6.97 -31.28 -31.99
C MET A 1 8.46 -30.99 -31.97
N GLY A 2 9.10 -31.20 -30.82
CA GLY A 2 10.57 -31.16 -30.64
C GLY A 2 11.11 -29.88 -30.00
N VAL A 3 11.15 -29.80 -28.67
CA VAL A 3 12.04 -28.88 -27.96
C VAL A 3 13.31 -29.66 -27.63
N LEU A 4 14.42 -29.22 -28.24
CA LEU A 4 15.77 -29.72 -28.02
C LEU A 4 16.28 -29.18 -26.67
N VAL A 5 16.48 -30.04 -25.69
CA VAL A 5 17.15 -29.68 -24.42
C VAL A 5 18.63 -29.96 -24.58
N ILE A 6 19.43 -28.89 -24.67
CA ILE A 6 20.90 -28.97 -24.66
C ILE A 6 21.35 -28.95 -23.19
N VAL A 7 21.81 -30.09 -22.69
CA VAL A 7 22.50 -30.17 -21.40
C VAL A 7 23.97 -29.87 -21.65
N ILE A 8 24.42 -28.67 -21.29
CA ILE A 8 25.84 -28.32 -21.26
C ILE A 8 26.40 -28.84 -19.93
N VAL A 9 27.05 -30.01 -19.97
CA VAL A 9 27.93 -30.45 -18.88
C VAL A 9 29.31 -29.86 -19.17
N SER A 10 29.80 -29.00 -18.30
CA SER A 10 31.20 -28.54 -18.37
C SER A 10 32.01 -29.11 -17.22
N PRO A 11 33.31 -29.44 -17.42
CA PRO A 11 34.08 -30.28 -16.52
C PRO A 11 35.19 -29.50 -15.79
N TRP A 12 35.73 -30.11 -14.74
CA TRP A 12 36.97 -29.77 -14.00
C TRP A 12 36.92 -28.61 -13.00
N VAL A 13 37.08 -28.95 -11.70
CA VAL A 13 38.28 -28.58 -10.94
C VAL A 13 38.57 -29.72 -9.96
N SER A 14 39.66 -30.45 -10.18
CA SER A 14 40.25 -31.34 -9.18
C SER A 14 41.20 -30.53 -8.31
N PHE A 15 41.02 -30.55 -6.99
CA PHE A 15 42.02 -30.04 -6.05
C PHE A 15 42.42 -31.13 -5.07
N VAL A 16 43.67 -31.55 -5.15
CA VAL A 16 44.38 -32.35 -4.16
C VAL A 16 45.29 -31.38 -3.42
N LEU A 17 45.24 -31.31 -2.09
CA LEU A 17 46.40 -31.13 -1.21
C LEU A 17 46.03 -31.46 0.26
N PRO A 18 47.00 -31.90 1.09
CA PRO A 18 46.80 -32.47 2.41
C PRO A 18 47.07 -31.48 3.57
N THR A 19 46.52 -31.85 4.73
CA THR A 19 46.94 -31.58 6.13
C THR A 19 47.49 -30.20 6.52
N ASP A 20 46.81 -29.64 7.52
CA ASP A 20 47.17 -28.51 8.39
C ASP A 20 46.79 -27.11 7.88
N LEU A 21 45.57 -26.67 8.23
CA LEU A 21 45.28 -25.22 8.26
C LEU A 21 44.28 -24.83 9.36
N VAL A 22 44.74 -23.90 10.20
CA VAL A 22 43.98 -23.09 11.15
C VAL A 22 43.01 -22.18 10.39
N VAL A 23 41.73 -22.16 10.79
CA VAL A 23 40.71 -21.28 10.21
C VAL A 23 40.68 -19.96 10.98
N CYS A 24 41.17 -18.88 10.36
CA CYS A 24 40.92 -17.49 10.79
C CYS A 24 39.78 -16.90 9.95
N ILE A 25 38.67 -16.52 10.59
CA ILE A 25 37.57 -15.79 9.94
C ILE A 25 37.79 -14.29 10.18
N SER A 26 38.15 -13.53 9.15
CA SER A 26 38.18 -12.06 9.18
C SER A 26 36.94 -11.49 8.48
N PHE A 27 36.13 -10.72 9.22
CA PHE A 27 35.04 -9.93 8.66
C PHE A 27 35.56 -8.56 8.22
N GLN A 28 35.45 -8.23 6.94
CA GLN A 28 35.73 -6.89 6.43
C GLN A 28 34.42 -6.13 6.22
N VAL A 29 34.13 -5.18 7.12
CA VAL A 29 33.01 -4.24 6.98
C VAL A 29 33.46 -3.09 6.07
N SER A 30 32.98 -3.09 4.83
CA SER A 30 33.18 -1.98 3.90
C SER A 30 32.23 -0.83 4.24
N LYS A 31 32.78 0.25 4.80
CA LYS A 31 32.07 1.49 5.09
C LYS A 31 32.24 2.45 3.92
N ASN A 32 31.25 2.52 3.03
CA ASN A 32 31.27 3.51 1.95
C ASN A 32 30.30 4.66 2.27
N ARG A 33 30.85 5.81 2.69
CA ARG A 33 30.15 7.10 2.72
C ARG A 33 30.34 7.75 1.37
N ASN A 34 29.26 8.00 0.63
CA ASN A 34 29.10 9.22 -0.18
C ASN A 34 27.61 9.41 -0.53
N LEU A 35 27.11 10.60 -0.19
CA LEU A 35 25.76 11.10 -0.47
C LEU A 35 25.72 11.66 -1.89
N VAL A 36 24.89 11.08 -2.78
CA VAL A 36 24.36 11.76 -3.97
C VAL A 36 22.93 11.27 -4.22
N THR A 37 22.01 12.21 -4.31
CA THR A 37 20.58 12.04 -4.60
C THR A 37 20.36 11.42 -5.98
N LYS A 38 19.88 10.18 -6.05
CA LYS A 38 19.30 9.57 -7.26
C LYS A 38 18.01 8.83 -6.89
N GLN A 39 17.04 8.91 -7.82
CA GLN A 39 15.77 8.18 -7.81
C GLN A 39 15.88 6.75 -7.25
N PRO A 40 14.83 6.24 -6.60
CA PRO A 40 14.82 4.87 -6.10
C PRO A 40 14.91 3.90 -7.29
N THR A 41 16.13 3.42 -7.55
CA THR A 41 16.34 2.20 -8.33
C THR A 41 15.58 1.07 -7.62
N PRO A 42 14.86 0.20 -8.36
CA PRO A 42 14.22 -0.96 -7.77
C PRO A 42 15.28 -1.73 -6.99
N GLN A 43 15.03 -1.94 -5.70
CA GLN A 43 15.95 -2.73 -4.89
C GLN A 43 16.16 -4.07 -5.57
N PRO A 44 17.42 -4.53 -5.72
CA PRO A 44 17.65 -5.88 -6.23
C PRO A 44 16.95 -6.83 -5.27
N SER A 45 15.92 -7.51 -5.77
CA SER A 45 15.38 -8.69 -5.09
C SER A 45 16.58 -9.57 -4.78
N PHE A 46 16.75 -9.89 -3.49
CA PHE A 46 17.84 -10.75 -3.04
C PHE A 46 17.71 -12.05 -3.84
N SER A 47 18.58 -12.18 -4.83
CA SER A 47 18.39 -13.09 -5.94
C SER A 47 18.37 -14.52 -5.44
N TYR A 48 17.51 -15.35 -6.03
CA TYR A 48 17.42 -16.79 -5.78
C TYR A 48 18.82 -17.45 -5.70
N TYR A 49 19.79 -16.91 -6.45
CA TYR A 49 21.20 -17.31 -6.45
C TYR A 49 21.91 -17.24 -5.09
N SER A 50 21.56 -16.30 -4.20
CA SER A 50 22.18 -16.22 -2.86
C SER A 50 21.73 -17.36 -1.94
N ARG A 51 20.51 -17.89 -2.13
CA ARG A 51 19.97 -19.00 -1.33
C ARG A 51 20.61 -20.32 -1.74
N VAL A 52 20.81 -20.53 -3.04
CA VAL A 52 21.51 -21.70 -3.59
C VAL A 52 22.97 -21.70 -3.14
N ALA A 53 23.67 -20.56 -3.21
CA ALA A 53 25.08 -20.48 -2.81
C ALA A 53 25.30 -20.77 -1.31
N PHE A 54 24.41 -20.29 -0.43
CA PHE A 54 24.48 -20.61 1.01
C PHE A 54 24.20 -22.08 1.29
N PHE A 55 23.21 -22.67 0.61
CA PHE A 55 22.88 -24.08 0.77
C PHE A 55 23.99 -25.01 0.23
N GLU A 56 24.55 -24.71 -0.94
CA GLU A 56 25.72 -25.40 -1.52
C GLU A 56 26.93 -25.35 -0.56
N GLN A 57 27.20 -24.18 0.02
CA GLN A 57 28.31 -24.03 0.95
C GLN A 57 28.07 -24.73 2.30
N PHE A 58 26.83 -24.77 2.78
CA PHE A 58 26.44 -25.52 3.96
C PHE A 58 26.51 -27.04 3.75
N MET A 59 26.01 -27.54 2.60
CA MET A 59 26.08 -28.96 2.22
C MET A 59 27.54 -29.41 2.05
N SER A 60 28.38 -28.57 1.43
CA SER A 60 29.82 -28.82 1.31
C SER A 60 30.52 -28.96 2.67
N GLN A 61 30.15 -28.15 3.66
CA GLN A 61 30.70 -28.29 5.01
C GLN A 61 30.21 -29.56 5.72
N LEU A 62 28.96 -29.96 5.53
CA LEU A 62 28.42 -31.19 6.11
C LEU A 62 29.12 -32.43 5.55
N ASP A 63 29.36 -32.50 4.24
CA ASP A 63 30.11 -33.60 3.63
C ASP A 63 31.53 -33.71 4.18
N THR A 64 32.17 -32.56 4.42
CA THR A 64 33.53 -32.52 4.98
C THR A 64 33.58 -33.04 6.43
N ILE A 65 32.54 -32.77 7.23
CA ILE A 65 32.42 -33.25 8.62
C ILE A 65 32.10 -34.75 8.67
N ILE A 66 31.24 -35.24 7.76
CA ILE A 66 30.83 -36.65 7.71
C ILE A 66 31.99 -37.55 7.25
N VAL A 67 32.74 -37.14 6.21
CA VAL A 67 33.84 -37.94 5.63
C VAL A 67 35.09 -37.98 6.53
N GLY A 68 35.30 -36.97 7.39
CA GLY A 68 36.41 -36.95 8.34
C GLY A 68 36.32 -38.00 9.47
N ALA A 69 35.13 -38.56 9.73
CA ALA A 69 34.89 -39.46 10.85
C ALA A 69 35.17 -40.96 10.57
N GLU A 70 35.44 -41.36 9.32
CA GLU A 70 35.50 -42.78 8.93
C GLU A 70 36.86 -43.46 9.11
N ARG A 71 37.94 -42.75 9.44
CA ARG A 71 39.30 -43.30 9.23
C ARG A 71 39.91 -44.14 10.35
N ARG A 72 39.27 -44.34 11.51
CA ARG A 72 39.77 -45.27 12.56
C ARG A 72 38.65 -45.79 13.47
N THR A 73 38.20 -47.04 13.27
CA THR A 73 37.91 -48.00 14.38
C THR A 73 37.49 -49.36 13.81
N THR A 74 38.35 -50.37 13.91
CA THR A 74 37.99 -51.78 13.74
C THR A 74 37.59 -52.37 15.10
N MET A 75 36.31 -52.27 15.48
CA MET A 75 35.71 -53.03 16.60
C MET A 75 34.19 -53.15 16.38
N PRO A 76 33.56 -54.31 16.64
CA PRO A 76 32.13 -54.52 16.47
C PRO A 76 31.35 -53.87 17.62
N LYS A 77 30.68 -52.76 17.34
CA LYS A 77 29.85 -51.99 18.30
C LYS A 77 28.51 -51.64 17.65
N THR A 78 27.68 -52.66 17.45
CA THR A 78 26.43 -52.61 16.66
C THR A 78 25.29 -51.80 17.28
N TYR A 79 25.42 -51.32 18.52
CA TYR A 79 24.33 -50.62 19.24
C TYR A 79 24.45 -49.09 19.32
N ILE A 80 25.51 -48.46 18.77
CA ILE A 80 25.73 -46.99 18.90
C ILE A 80 25.42 -46.23 17.60
N TRP A 81 25.27 -46.91 16.47
CA TRP A 81 25.05 -46.25 15.16
C TRP A 81 23.63 -45.67 14.99
N LEU A 82 22.60 -46.35 15.49
CA LEU A 82 21.20 -45.93 15.35
C LEU A 82 20.88 -44.55 15.97
N PRO A 83 21.24 -44.25 17.24
CA PRO A 83 20.93 -42.94 17.84
C PRO A 83 21.68 -41.80 17.15
N ARG A 84 22.85 -42.07 16.56
CA ARG A 84 23.62 -41.08 15.79
C ARG A 84 22.87 -40.66 14.53
N VAL A 85 22.45 -41.63 13.71
CA VAL A 85 21.71 -41.37 12.46
C VAL A 85 20.38 -40.67 12.76
N LEU A 86 19.70 -41.04 13.84
CA LEU A 86 18.45 -40.41 14.26
C LEU A 86 18.66 -38.95 14.65
N PHE A 87 19.73 -38.64 15.39
CA PHE A 87 20.07 -37.27 15.76
C PHE A 87 20.47 -36.42 14.55
N GLU A 88 21.28 -36.97 13.63
CA GLU A 88 21.66 -36.31 12.37
C GLU A 88 20.42 -35.99 11.52
N SER A 89 19.47 -36.92 11.42
CA SER A 89 18.21 -36.71 10.68
C SER A 89 17.34 -35.61 11.31
N ILE A 90 17.21 -35.60 12.64
CA ILE A 90 16.44 -34.57 13.36
C ILE A 90 17.07 -33.19 13.15
N LEU A 91 18.40 -33.08 13.20
CA LEU A 91 19.08 -31.80 12.96
C LEU A 91 18.83 -31.25 11.56
N ILE A 92 18.81 -32.12 10.54
CA ILE A 92 18.50 -31.71 9.16
C ILE A 92 17.06 -31.16 9.08
N VAL A 93 16.08 -31.88 9.67
CA VAL A 93 14.68 -31.43 9.69
C VAL A 93 14.53 -30.10 10.44
N MET A 94 15.17 -29.97 11.61
CA MET A 94 15.15 -28.74 12.41
C MET A 94 15.75 -27.54 11.65
N SER A 95 16.84 -27.76 10.89
CA SER A 95 17.45 -26.72 10.06
C SER A 95 16.49 -26.21 8.98
N ILE A 96 15.81 -27.13 8.28
CA ILE A 96 14.82 -26.79 7.26
C ILE A 96 13.63 -26.03 7.88
N MET A 97 13.11 -26.50 9.02
CA MET A 97 12.03 -25.81 9.73
C MET A 97 12.44 -24.40 10.18
N LEU A 98 13.67 -24.23 10.67
CA LEU A 98 14.18 -22.92 11.07
C LEU A 98 14.30 -21.97 9.88
N ALA A 99 14.74 -22.46 8.72
CA ALA A 99 14.83 -21.67 7.50
C ALA A 99 13.45 -21.18 7.04
N LEU A 100 12.42 -22.04 7.07
CA LEU A 100 11.05 -21.67 6.72
C LEU A 100 10.45 -20.68 7.72
N ALA A 101 10.68 -20.90 9.02
CA ALA A 101 10.22 -19.99 10.07
C ALA A 101 10.83 -18.59 9.92
N LEU A 102 12.11 -18.50 9.55
CA LEU A 102 12.78 -17.21 9.31
C LEU A 102 12.16 -16.47 8.11
N ASP A 103 11.88 -17.19 7.02
CA ASP A 103 11.23 -16.62 5.84
C ASP A 103 9.83 -16.10 6.17
N GLU A 104 9.02 -16.89 6.89
CA GLU A 104 7.67 -16.48 7.30
C GLU A 104 7.68 -15.27 8.24
N TRP A 105 8.63 -15.23 9.19
CA TRP A 105 8.80 -14.08 10.06
C TRP A 105 9.14 -12.80 9.28
N ARG A 106 10.06 -12.89 8.32
CA ARG A 106 10.45 -11.76 7.48
C ARG A 106 9.29 -11.28 6.61
N ASP A 107 8.55 -12.20 6.00
CA ASP A 107 7.42 -11.88 5.14
C ASP A 107 6.28 -11.25 5.95
N ASN A 108 6.01 -11.75 7.16
CA ASN A 108 5.06 -11.15 8.09
C ASN A 108 5.48 -9.72 8.49
N LYS A 109 6.78 -9.50 8.72
CA LYS A 109 7.30 -8.17 9.03
C LYS A 109 7.09 -7.19 7.88
N GLN A 110 7.34 -7.61 6.64
CA GLN A 110 7.11 -6.79 5.44
C GLN A 110 5.63 -6.46 5.24
N LYS A 111 4.73 -7.44 5.47
CA LYS A 111 3.27 -7.22 5.40
C LYS A 111 2.82 -6.18 6.44
N GLN A 112 3.30 -6.28 7.68
CA GLN A 112 3.00 -5.29 8.72
C GLN A 112 3.49 -3.89 8.36
N GLU A 113 4.70 -3.77 7.81
CA GLU A 113 5.23 -2.47 7.35
C GLU A 113 4.40 -1.88 6.21
N LEU A 114 3.93 -2.72 5.26
CA LEU A 114 3.04 -2.29 4.18
C LEU A 114 1.71 -1.77 4.73
N VAL A 115 1.11 -2.47 5.69
CA VAL A 115 -0.13 -2.04 6.36
C VAL A 115 0.09 -0.68 7.03
N VAL A 116 1.10 -0.53 7.87
CA VAL A 116 1.39 0.73 8.58
C VAL A 116 1.56 1.89 7.61
N ARG A 117 2.38 1.73 6.56
CA ARG A 117 2.58 2.79 5.55
C ARG A 117 1.31 3.14 4.79
N SER A 118 0.47 2.16 4.50
CA SER A 118 -0.81 2.37 3.82
C SER A 118 -1.78 3.13 4.72
N MET A 119 -1.87 2.78 6.01
CA MET A 119 -2.68 3.48 7.01
C MET A 119 -2.26 4.94 7.17
N GLU A 120 -0.95 5.22 7.26
CA GLU A 120 -0.43 6.59 7.27
C GLU A 120 -0.79 7.37 6.01
N SER A 121 -0.76 6.71 4.85
CA SER A 121 -1.11 7.33 3.57
C SER A 121 -2.60 7.65 3.50
N PHE A 122 -3.48 6.75 3.95
CA PHE A 122 -4.91 6.98 4.09
C PHE A 122 -5.20 8.16 5.01
N ALA A 123 -4.61 8.18 6.21
CA ALA A 123 -4.77 9.27 7.16
C ALA A 123 -4.39 10.63 6.55
N LYS A 124 -3.23 10.71 5.89
CA LYS A 124 -2.75 11.95 5.25
C LYS A 124 -3.68 12.40 4.11
N GLU A 125 -4.13 11.45 3.29
CA GLU A 125 -5.03 11.75 2.16
C GLU A 125 -6.41 12.23 2.65
N ILE A 126 -7.01 11.51 3.59
CA ILE A 126 -8.30 11.87 4.19
C ILE A 126 -8.21 13.23 4.89
N GLN A 127 -7.17 13.48 5.69
CA GLN A 127 -6.98 14.76 6.36
C GLN A 127 -6.86 15.93 5.36
N ARG A 128 -6.13 15.72 4.26
CA ARG A 128 -5.98 16.72 3.20
C ARG A 128 -7.29 16.98 2.46
N ASN A 129 -8.02 15.92 2.11
CA ASN A 129 -9.31 16.07 1.43
C ASN A 129 -10.34 16.75 2.34
N LYS A 130 -10.37 16.38 3.63
CA LYS A 130 -11.19 17.02 4.66
C LYS A 130 -10.90 18.52 4.75
N SER A 131 -9.64 18.94 4.84
CA SER A 131 -9.30 20.36 4.90
C SER A 131 -9.73 21.13 3.63
N LEU A 132 -9.63 20.51 2.45
CA LEU A 132 -10.09 21.13 1.20
C LEU A 132 -11.61 21.35 1.20
N LEU A 133 -12.38 20.42 1.78
CA LEU A 133 -13.82 20.57 1.94
C LEU A 133 -14.16 21.64 2.98
N GLU A 134 -13.50 21.63 4.14
CA GLU A 134 -13.67 22.63 5.21
C GLU A 134 -13.42 24.07 4.71
N ASP A 135 -12.44 24.25 3.82
CA ASP A 135 -12.13 25.56 3.23
C ASP A 135 -13.24 26.11 2.33
N VAL A 136 -13.93 25.25 1.56
CA VAL A 136 -14.95 25.67 0.57
C VAL A 136 -16.39 25.63 1.12
N ASN A 137 -16.64 24.75 2.09
CA ASN A 137 -17.97 24.44 2.61
C ASN A 137 -18.73 25.69 3.14
N PRO A 138 -18.13 26.60 3.94
CA PRO A 138 -18.84 27.80 4.42
C PRO A 138 -19.33 28.71 3.29
N PHE A 139 -18.54 28.82 2.21
CA PHE A 139 -18.91 29.60 1.04
C PHE A 139 -20.07 28.94 0.29
N HIS A 140 -20.03 27.63 0.09
CA HIS A 140 -21.11 26.88 -0.58
C HIS A 140 -22.42 26.94 0.21
N HIS A 141 -22.39 26.82 1.54
CA HIS A 141 -23.56 27.05 2.40
C HIS A 141 -24.13 28.46 2.24
N GLY A 142 -23.27 29.48 2.23
CA GLY A 142 -23.68 30.86 1.99
C GLY A 142 -24.35 31.04 0.62
N LEU A 143 -23.79 30.44 -0.41
CA LEU A 143 -24.32 30.45 -1.76
C LEU A 143 -25.67 29.74 -1.85
N THR A 144 -25.80 28.55 -1.26
CA THR A 144 -27.05 27.77 -1.20
C THR A 144 -28.17 28.59 -0.58
N ARG A 145 -27.94 29.20 0.59
CA ARG A 145 -28.93 30.07 1.26
C ARG A 145 -29.33 31.25 0.38
N MET A 146 -28.36 31.89 -0.27
CA MET A 146 -28.65 33.01 -1.19
C MET A 146 -29.51 32.55 -2.38
N LEU A 147 -29.15 31.44 -3.03
CA LEU A 147 -29.87 30.91 -4.19
C LEU A 147 -31.31 30.49 -3.83
N GLN A 148 -31.49 29.81 -2.69
CA GLN A 148 -32.82 29.40 -2.19
C GLN A 148 -33.70 30.61 -1.86
N SER A 149 -33.16 31.63 -1.19
CA SER A 149 -33.91 32.85 -0.85
C SER A 149 -34.44 33.60 -2.08
N ARG A 150 -33.69 33.56 -3.19
CA ARG A 150 -34.06 34.22 -4.45
C ARG A 150 -35.03 33.38 -5.27
N ALA A 151 -34.85 32.05 -5.28
CA ALA A 151 -35.73 31.13 -5.97
C ALA A 151 -37.16 31.11 -5.37
N GLY A 152 -37.29 31.25 -4.05
CA GLY A 152 -38.59 31.34 -3.35
C GLY A 152 -39.17 32.76 -3.23
N GLY A 153 -38.47 33.79 -3.75
CA GLY A 153 -38.78 35.20 -3.51
C GLY A 153 -38.99 36.01 -4.80
N LYS A 154 -38.32 37.16 -4.91
CA LYS A 154 -38.45 38.11 -6.04
C LYS A 154 -37.79 37.63 -7.35
N GLY A 155 -37.23 36.41 -7.39
CA GLY A 155 -36.49 35.91 -8.54
C GLY A 155 -35.16 36.63 -8.78
N TYR A 156 -34.63 36.49 -9.99
CA TYR A 156 -33.36 37.11 -10.42
C TYR A 156 -33.64 38.27 -11.38
N LYS A 157 -32.87 39.37 -11.30
CA LYS A 157 -33.11 40.55 -12.15
C LYS A 157 -32.67 40.34 -13.60
N SER A 158 -31.75 39.41 -13.86
CA SER A 158 -31.25 39.06 -15.20
C SER A 158 -30.50 37.72 -15.20
N ALA A 159 -30.35 37.09 -16.37
CA ALA A 159 -29.42 35.96 -16.58
C ALA A 159 -27.99 36.26 -16.11
N THR A 160 -27.53 37.49 -16.31
CA THR A 160 -26.17 37.91 -15.99
C THR A 160 -25.92 37.95 -14.49
N GLU A 161 -26.89 38.41 -13.70
CA GLU A 161 -26.81 38.38 -12.24
C GLU A 161 -26.69 36.94 -11.73
N PHE A 162 -27.56 36.05 -12.21
CA PHE A 162 -27.54 34.63 -11.84
C PHE A 162 -26.22 33.95 -12.24
N ARG A 163 -25.74 34.18 -13.47
CA ARG A 163 -24.43 33.68 -13.94
C ARG A 163 -23.28 34.08 -13.04
N ASN A 164 -23.23 35.34 -12.62
CA ASN A 164 -22.14 35.85 -11.80
C ASN A 164 -22.12 35.21 -10.42
N ILE A 165 -23.31 34.94 -9.86
CA ILE A 165 -23.46 34.21 -8.60
C ILE A 165 -22.96 32.77 -8.74
N VAL A 166 -23.45 32.04 -9.75
CA VAL A 166 -23.14 30.61 -9.93
C VAL A 166 -21.68 30.37 -10.33
N ARG A 167 -21.05 31.31 -11.05
CA ARG A 167 -19.61 31.23 -11.40
C ARG A 167 -18.67 31.15 -10.21
N GLY A 168 -19.11 31.61 -9.04
CA GLY A 168 -18.34 31.49 -7.80
C GLY A 168 -18.31 30.07 -7.25
N PHE A 169 -19.25 29.21 -7.63
CA PHE A 169 -19.33 27.84 -7.16
C PHE A 169 -18.19 26.99 -7.74
N ARG A 170 -17.34 26.47 -6.86
CA ARG A 170 -16.18 25.64 -7.25
C ARG A 170 -16.00 24.53 -6.21
N PRO A 171 -16.57 23.33 -6.47
CA PRO A 171 -16.37 22.16 -5.62
C PRO A 171 -14.89 21.83 -5.45
N ALA A 172 -14.55 21.29 -4.27
CA ALA A 172 -13.20 20.80 -4.01
C ALA A 172 -12.84 19.62 -4.93
N VAL A 173 -11.58 19.54 -5.35
CA VAL A 173 -11.05 18.41 -6.11
C VAL A 173 -10.33 17.48 -5.14
N LEU A 174 -10.88 16.28 -4.95
CA LEU A 174 -10.40 15.31 -3.97
C LEU A 174 -9.48 14.27 -4.64
N ILE A 175 -8.45 13.82 -3.92
CA ILE A 175 -7.52 12.79 -4.40
C ILE A 175 -7.85 11.41 -3.80
N ASN A 176 -7.51 10.34 -4.52
CA ASN A 176 -7.79 8.94 -4.15
C ASN A 176 -6.57 8.02 -4.32
N SER A 177 -5.37 8.60 -4.38
CA SER A 177 -4.13 7.89 -4.69
C SER A 177 -3.74 6.85 -3.64
N ALA A 178 -4.05 7.08 -2.37
CA ALA A 178 -3.80 6.14 -1.29
C ALA A 178 -4.64 4.87 -1.49
N TRP A 179 -5.92 5.02 -1.84
CA TRP A 179 -6.81 3.92 -2.15
C TRP A 179 -6.33 3.10 -3.35
N GLU A 180 -6.04 3.75 -4.47
CA GLU A 180 -5.56 3.07 -5.68
C GLU A 180 -4.25 2.31 -5.43
N THR A 181 -3.33 2.91 -4.70
CA THR A 181 -2.05 2.28 -4.34
C THR A 181 -2.24 1.09 -3.41
N ALA A 182 -3.11 1.19 -2.42
CA ALA A 182 -3.40 0.10 -1.48
C ALA A 182 -4.04 -1.11 -2.18
N VAL A 183 -4.94 -0.86 -3.14
CA VAL A 183 -5.51 -1.90 -4.00
C VAL A 183 -4.41 -2.54 -4.85
N ALA A 184 -3.61 -1.73 -5.55
CA ALA A 184 -2.58 -2.22 -6.47
C ALA A 184 -1.46 -3.03 -5.77
N THR A 185 -1.11 -2.66 -4.54
CA THR A 185 -0.07 -3.33 -3.74
C THR A 185 -0.61 -4.51 -2.92
N GLY A 186 -1.93 -4.71 -2.88
CA GLY A 186 -2.56 -5.74 -2.06
C GLY A 186 -2.52 -5.45 -0.56
N ALA A 187 -2.25 -4.20 -0.16
CA ALA A 187 -2.20 -3.80 1.25
C ALA A 187 -3.53 -4.05 1.96
N LEU A 188 -4.66 -3.84 1.27
CA LEU A 188 -6.00 -4.09 1.82
C LEU A 188 -6.20 -5.54 2.27
N GLY A 189 -5.59 -6.51 1.56
CA GLY A 189 -5.70 -7.92 1.92
C GLY A 189 -4.94 -8.32 3.18
N GLN A 190 -4.11 -7.42 3.72
CA GLN A 190 -3.36 -7.62 4.98
C GLN A 190 -3.97 -6.83 6.15
N MET A 191 -5.01 -6.03 5.91
CA MET A 191 -5.69 -5.21 6.91
C MET A 191 -6.84 -5.98 7.57
N GLU A 192 -7.26 -5.51 8.74
CA GLU A 192 -8.45 -6.01 9.40
C GLU A 192 -9.71 -5.69 8.59
N TYR A 193 -10.68 -6.61 8.63
CA TYR A 193 -11.91 -6.51 7.84
C TYR A 193 -12.69 -5.22 8.10
N ASP A 194 -12.86 -4.85 9.37
CA ASP A 194 -13.61 -3.66 9.76
C ASP A 194 -12.96 -2.38 9.22
N MET A 195 -11.63 -2.33 9.21
CA MET A 195 -10.87 -1.21 8.65
C MET A 195 -11.07 -1.11 7.13
N VAL A 196 -10.97 -2.23 6.41
CA VAL A 196 -11.20 -2.27 4.95
C VAL A 196 -12.63 -1.86 4.62
N SER A 197 -13.61 -2.30 5.41
CA SER A 197 -15.02 -1.94 5.24
C SER A 197 -15.23 -0.42 5.41
N ALA A 198 -14.69 0.16 6.48
CA ALA A 198 -14.79 1.59 6.75
C ALA A 198 -14.11 2.45 5.67
N LEU A 199 -12.91 2.06 5.21
CA LEU A 199 -12.22 2.74 4.10
C LEU A 199 -13.01 2.61 2.80
N SER A 200 -13.52 1.43 2.48
CA SER A 200 -14.34 1.20 1.28
C SER A 200 -15.57 2.10 1.27
N LEU A 201 -16.26 2.21 2.41
CA LEU A 201 -17.41 3.09 2.57
C LEU A 201 -17.01 4.56 2.36
N THR A 202 -15.94 4.99 3.01
CA THR A 202 -15.40 6.35 2.90
C THR A 202 -15.10 6.75 1.46
N TYR A 203 -14.36 5.91 0.73
CA TYR A 203 -14.05 6.18 -0.67
C TYR A 203 -15.26 6.05 -1.61
N SER A 204 -16.29 5.27 -1.23
CA SER A 204 -17.56 5.24 -1.97
C SER A 204 -18.31 6.57 -1.86
N PHE A 205 -18.32 7.19 -0.67
CA PHE A 205 -18.88 8.54 -0.47
C PHE A 205 -18.11 9.59 -1.26
N GLN A 206 -16.78 9.54 -1.24
CA GLN A 206 -15.93 10.41 -2.04
C GLN A 206 -16.21 10.27 -3.55
N GLN A 207 -16.35 9.03 -4.04
CA GLN A 207 -16.68 8.78 -5.44
C GLN A 207 -18.04 9.38 -5.80
N ARG A 208 -19.06 9.16 -4.98
CA ARG A 208 -20.40 9.73 -5.19
C ARG A 208 -20.36 11.27 -5.22
N PHE A 209 -19.57 11.90 -4.34
CA PHE A 209 -19.36 13.35 -4.35
C PHE A 209 -18.70 13.83 -5.65
N ASN A 210 -17.66 13.13 -6.12
CA ASN A 210 -16.98 13.46 -7.39
C ASN A 210 -17.92 13.34 -8.60
N ASP A 211 -18.76 12.30 -8.62
CA ASP A 211 -19.76 12.08 -9.67
C ASP A 211 -20.82 13.20 -9.68
N LEU A 212 -21.34 13.56 -8.50
CA LEU A 212 -22.32 14.64 -8.32
C LEU A 212 -21.74 16.00 -8.74
N THR A 213 -20.49 16.29 -8.35
CA THR A 213 -19.76 17.50 -8.73
C THR A 213 -19.59 17.58 -10.24
N SER A 214 -19.20 16.47 -10.88
CA SER A 214 -19.01 16.40 -12.33
C SER A 214 -20.33 16.63 -13.08
N ALA A 215 -21.43 16.03 -12.61
CA ALA A 215 -22.75 16.26 -13.15
C ALA A 215 -23.20 17.73 -12.98
N THR A 216 -22.95 18.32 -11.81
CA THR A 216 -23.30 19.71 -11.50
C THR A 216 -22.57 20.69 -12.40
N ASN A 217 -21.28 20.51 -12.65
CA ASN A 217 -20.50 21.36 -13.56
C ASN A 217 -21.09 21.38 -14.98
N ASN A 218 -21.56 20.24 -15.47
CA ASN A 218 -22.23 20.14 -16.77
C ASN A 218 -23.57 20.89 -16.80
N VAL A 219 -24.37 20.78 -15.73
CA VAL A 219 -25.64 21.50 -15.61
C VAL A 219 -25.41 23.01 -15.51
N LEU A 220 -24.57 23.47 -14.58
CA LEU A 220 -24.33 24.89 -14.37
C LEU A 220 -23.74 25.58 -15.61
N SER A 221 -22.86 24.90 -16.35
CA SER A 221 -22.33 25.44 -17.61
C SER A 221 -23.38 25.55 -18.72
N THR A 222 -24.35 24.64 -18.75
CA THR A 222 -25.50 24.68 -19.68
C THR A 222 -26.45 25.81 -19.29
N GLN A 223 -26.78 25.94 -17.99
CA GLN A 223 -27.67 26.97 -17.49
C GLN A 223 -27.08 28.38 -17.64
N ALA A 224 -25.76 28.53 -17.54
CA ALA A 224 -25.09 29.80 -17.77
C ALA A 224 -25.31 30.34 -19.21
N ARG A 225 -25.58 29.47 -20.20
CA ARG A 225 -25.78 29.88 -21.60
C ARG A 225 -27.24 30.19 -21.96
N ALA A 226 -28.16 30.12 -21.00
CA ALA A 226 -29.60 30.26 -21.23
C ALA A 226 -30.05 31.70 -21.52
N SER A 227 -31.18 31.81 -22.23
CA SER A 227 -31.94 33.05 -22.47
C SER A 227 -32.84 33.41 -21.26
N ASP A 228 -33.28 34.66 -21.16
CA ASP A 228 -34.00 35.20 -19.99
C ASP A 228 -35.40 34.59 -19.76
N ASN A 229 -36.04 34.01 -20.78
CA ASN A 229 -37.44 33.58 -20.72
C ASN A 229 -37.74 32.46 -19.70
N ASP A 230 -36.76 31.62 -19.33
CA ASP A 230 -36.93 30.48 -18.40
C ASP A 230 -36.08 30.62 -17.12
N MET A 231 -35.64 31.83 -16.79
CA MET A 231 -34.58 32.06 -15.80
C MET A 231 -34.92 31.53 -14.40
N ASN A 232 -36.18 31.73 -13.95
CA ASN A 232 -36.57 31.34 -12.59
C ASN A 232 -36.58 29.81 -12.39
N GLN A 233 -37.06 29.05 -13.38
CA GLN A 233 -37.03 27.58 -13.31
C GLN A 233 -35.60 27.06 -13.31
N ARG A 234 -34.74 27.58 -14.20
CA ARG A 234 -33.33 27.18 -14.29
C ARG A 234 -32.55 27.54 -13.04
N ALA A 235 -32.85 28.69 -12.44
CA ALA A 235 -32.23 29.10 -11.19
C ALA A 235 -32.68 28.25 -10.01
N TYR A 236 -33.94 27.79 -10.00
CA TYR A 236 -34.42 26.80 -9.03
C TYR A 236 -33.69 25.46 -9.17
N GLU A 237 -33.55 24.96 -10.40
CA GLU A 237 -32.79 23.73 -10.67
C GLU A 237 -31.34 23.86 -10.22
N ALA A 238 -30.65 24.97 -10.55
CA ALA A 238 -29.28 25.20 -10.10
C ALA A 238 -29.17 25.34 -8.59
N ALA A 239 -30.12 26.02 -7.92
CA ALA A 239 -30.15 26.12 -6.47
C ALA A 239 -30.26 24.73 -5.83
N ARG A 240 -31.06 23.83 -6.42
CA ARG A 240 -31.17 22.44 -6.00
C ARG A 240 -29.84 21.71 -6.16
N TYR A 241 -29.18 21.79 -7.31
CA TYR A 241 -27.89 21.12 -7.51
C TYR A 241 -26.80 21.61 -6.55
N VAL A 242 -26.71 22.92 -6.33
CA VAL A 242 -25.76 23.49 -5.37
C VAL A 242 -26.08 23.01 -3.94
N SER A 243 -27.36 22.91 -3.58
CA SER A 243 -27.80 22.35 -2.31
C SER A 243 -27.44 20.87 -2.17
N ASP A 244 -27.63 20.07 -3.21
CA ASP A 244 -27.33 18.63 -3.21
C ASP A 244 -25.81 18.40 -3.06
N VAL A 245 -24.97 19.20 -3.75
CA VAL A 245 -23.51 19.14 -3.59
C VAL A 245 -23.12 19.56 -2.18
N THR A 246 -23.66 20.66 -1.65
CA THR A 246 -23.34 21.13 -0.29
C THR A 246 -23.70 20.07 0.76
N ALA A 247 -24.85 19.40 0.62
CA ALA A 247 -25.23 18.32 1.52
C ALA A 247 -24.29 17.11 1.42
N ALA A 248 -23.80 16.79 0.22
CA ALA A 248 -22.80 15.74 0.02
C ALA A 248 -21.43 16.11 0.61
N GLU A 249 -21.05 17.40 0.63
CA GLU A 249 -19.85 17.88 1.32
C GLU A 249 -19.96 17.65 2.83
N ASP A 250 -21.10 18.00 3.43
CA ASP A 250 -21.36 17.81 4.87
C ASP A 250 -21.28 16.31 5.24
N GLU A 251 -21.95 15.45 4.49
CA GLU A 251 -21.92 14.00 4.73
C GLU A 251 -20.50 13.43 4.57
N LEU A 252 -19.73 13.92 3.59
CA LEU A 252 -18.36 13.47 3.39
C LEU A 252 -17.41 13.95 4.50
N LEU A 253 -17.61 15.15 5.04
CA LEU A 253 -16.89 15.65 6.21
C LEU A 253 -17.13 14.75 7.44
N ASP A 254 -18.38 14.35 7.68
CA ASP A 254 -18.73 13.45 8.78
C ASP A 254 -18.10 12.06 8.62
N VAL A 255 -18.11 11.51 7.41
CA VAL A 255 -17.50 10.20 7.11
C VAL A 255 -15.98 10.26 7.22
N TYR A 256 -15.34 11.36 6.76
CA TYR A 256 -13.90 11.55 6.96
C TYR A 256 -13.50 11.67 8.42
N GLN A 257 -14.31 12.35 9.24
CA GLN A 257 -14.07 12.43 10.68
C GLN A 257 -14.11 11.05 11.33
N GLN A 258 -15.14 10.24 11.04
CA GLN A 258 -15.26 8.87 11.55
C GLN A 258 -14.11 7.97 11.08
N ALA A 259 -13.70 8.10 9.81
CA ALA A 259 -12.56 7.33 9.28
C ALA A 259 -11.25 7.70 9.98
N LEU A 260 -11.00 8.98 10.25
CA LEU A 260 -9.81 9.44 10.95
C LEU A 260 -9.78 8.96 12.41
N GLU A 261 -10.92 8.96 13.10
CA GLU A 261 -11.03 8.42 14.47
C GLU A 261 -10.74 6.92 14.53
N LEU A 262 -11.10 6.17 13.49
CA LEU A 262 -10.79 4.74 13.39
C LEU A 262 -9.31 4.49 13.10
N ILE A 263 -8.68 5.30 12.22
CA ILE A 263 -7.28 5.14 11.82
C ILE A 263 -6.32 5.62 12.92
N GLN A 264 -6.66 6.74 13.56
CA GLN A 264 -5.92 7.36 14.64
C GLN A 264 -6.81 7.39 15.87
N PRO A 265 -6.95 6.27 16.59
CA PRO A 265 -7.68 6.30 17.85
C PRO A 265 -7.08 7.40 18.72
N PRO A 266 -7.90 8.19 19.44
CA PRO A 266 -7.42 9.28 20.27
C PRO A 266 -6.29 8.74 21.14
N GLU A 267 -5.14 9.44 21.15
CA GLU A 267 -4.01 9.06 21.99
C GLU A 267 -4.56 8.84 23.39
N THR A 268 -4.68 7.57 23.77
CA THR A 268 -5.08 7.21 25.12
C THR A 268 -3.94 7.72 25.98
N GLU A 269 -4.24 8.78 26.72
CA GLU A 269 -3.38 9.45 27.69
C GLU A 269 -2.53 8.40 28.42
N LYS A 270 -1.25 8.28 28.00
CA LYS A 270 -0.28 7.35 28.58
C LYS A 270 0.42 8.00 29.77
#